data_AF-A0A1F9TRK5-F1
#
_entry.id   AF-A0A1F9TRK5-F1
#
_cell.length_a   1.000
_cell.length_b   1.000
_cell.length_c   1.000
_cell.angle_alpha   90.00
_cell.angle_beta   90.00
_cell.angle_gamma   90.00
#
_symmetry.space_group_name_H-M   'P 1'
#
loop_
_entity.id
_entity.type
_entity.pdbx_description
1 polymer ?
#
loop_
_entity_poly.entity_id
_entity_poly.type
_entity_poly.pdbx_seq_one_letter_code
_entity_poly.pdbx_strand_id
1 'polypeptide(L)'
;MMSDDALLDFCRSLVSTIRSGLTLSDAFDTLSRSSRHGRLVRRAAELTNRGKFLHEAFAAQGVFPPVFIALLRAGEEGGKIDEFLEIYADCLEVRIKFRRQIERLLIYPLFVLALSGALFLLVSFKVVPAVMEPLLKSGASLPPQAFFFSSLAEWLYASWYKVLLIGSLALLALRWFMGTGLGRKLTGLAGHWLPVVRFATYEGRLYYIYTTLALLLKAGLQPGAMMAVLAQFSQDDLITRRRLNRAAARLSSGESFARSVAPLMPEEDRLAVEIAEKAGRLDDTLLSRAKLHYDRHLHRLKMLVTAFNISTMVAIAAVCFGLILTVAWPAISMMAGTKDVIKSLGLGAQEQAAPQRPAAAPRKTRAPQLSLEELKSRAFNEDHGKKVTGFIKQYGAPSAGEKSGDAPAETEPQPRKKLQGKVKFGSSSSIQPTNIGN
;
A
#
# COMPACT_ATOMS: atom_id res chain seq x y z
N MET A 1 0.31 3.54 -28.39
CA MET A 1 1.39 2.70 -27.82
C MET A 1 0.80 1.37 -27.41
N MET A 2 1.49 0.27 -27.68
CA MET A 2 1.12 -1.07 -27.25
C MET A 2 1.14 -1.17 -25.71
N SER A 3 0.25 -1.96 -25.10
CA SER A 3 0.32 -2.21 -23.66
C SER A 3 1.50 -3.13 -23.33
N ASP A 4 2.07 -2.98 -22.12
CA ASP A 4 3.19 -3.81 -21.67
C ASP A 4 2.88 -5.31 -21.74
N ASP A 5 1.66 -5.74 -21.38
CA ASP A 5 1.28 -7.16 -21.45
C ASP A 5 1.28 -7.67 -22.89
N ALA A 6 0.70 -6.91 -23.82
CA ALA A 6 0.66 -7.31 -25.23
C ALA A 6 2.08 -7.35 -25.83
N LEU A 7 2.95 -6.46 -25.38
CA LEU A 7 4.35 -6.41 -25.79
C LEU A 7 5.16 -7.57 -25.21
N LEU A 8 4.90 -7.97 -23.96
CA LEU A 8 5.48 -9.15 -23.35
C LEU A 8 5.11 -10.41 -24.14
N ASP A 9 3.82 -10.61 -24.42
CA ASP A 9 3.33 -11.75 -25.17
C ASP A 9 3.93 -11.80 -26.58
N PHE A 10 4.02 -10.64 -27.24
CA PHE A 10 4.67 -10.50 -28.54
C PHE A 10 6.15 -10.90 -28.49
N CYS A 11 6.92 -10.36 -27.53
CA CYS A 11 8.34 -10.67 -27.40
C CYS A 11 8.58 -12.14 -27.08
N ARG A 12 7.84 -12.73 -26.12
CA ARG A 12 7.95 -14.16 -25.78
C ARG A 12 7.62 -15.06 -26.97
N SER A 13 6.55 -14.73 -27.68
CA SER A 13 6.16 -15.48 -28.87
C SER A 13 7.25 -15.39 -29.96
N LEU A 14 7.75 -14.19 -30.24
CA LEU A 14 8.82 -13.98 -31.23
C LEU A 14 10.11 -14.71 -30.85
N VAL A 15 10.55 -14.62 -29.59
CA VAL A 15 11.73 -15.36 -29.09
C VAL A 15 11.53 -16.86 -29.24
N SER A 16 10.37 -17.39 -28.84
CA SER A 16 10.05 -18.81 -28.96
C SER A 16 10.08 -19.28 -30.41
N THR A 17 9.54 -18.49 -31.34
CA THR A 17 9.50 -18.83 -32.76
C THR A 17 10.90 -18.77 -33.39
N ILE A 18 11.70 -17.75 -33.10
CA ILE A 18 13.08 -17.65 -33.58
C ILE A 18 13.93 -18.82 -33.04
N ARG A 19 13.82 -19.13 -31.74
CA ARG A 19 14.55 -20.26 -31.11
C ARG A 19 14.13 -21.63 -31.64
N SER A 20 12.92 -21.74 -32.20
CA SER A 20 12.47 -22.98 -32.87
C SER A 20 13.07 -23.19 -34.26
N GLY A 21 13.93 -22.27 -34.74
CA GLY A 21 14.61 -22.38 -36.02
C GLY A 21 13.80 -21.86 -37.21
N LEU A 22 12.64 -21.25 -36.96
CA LEU A 22 11.84 -20.60 -38.00
C LEU A 22 12.51 -19.31 -38.47
N THR A 23 12.33 -19.00 -39.76
CA THR A 23 12.83 -17.74 -40.31
C THR A 23 12.10 -16.54 -39.69
N LEU A 24 12.75 -15.38 -39.70
CA LEU A 24 12.15 -14.15 -39.16
C LEU A 24 10.83 -13.79 -39.88
N SER A 25 10.75 -14.06 -41.18
CA SER A 25 9.56 -13.84 -41.99
C SER A 25 8.42 -14.78 -41.61
N ASP A 26 8.70 -16.07 -41.38
CA ASP A 26 7.71 -17.05 -40.90
C ASP A 26 7.21 -16.69 -39.48
N ALA A 27 8.13 -16.21 -38.64
CA ALA A 27 7.80 -15.75 -37.31
C ALA A 27 6.84 -14.56 -37.36
N PHE A 28 7.08 -13.58 -38.23
CA PHE A 28 6.16 -12.46 -38.39
C PHE A 28 4.83 -12.83 -39.02
N ASP A 29 4.79 -13.77 -39.98
CA ASP A 29 3.51 -14.25 -40.51
C ASP A 29 2.68 -14.90 -39.40
N THR A 30 3.29 -15.77 -38.60
CA THR A 30 2.66 -16.41 -37.43
C THR A 30 2.15 -15.38 -36.42
N LEU A 31 2.99 -14.43 -36.02
CA LEU A 31 2.62 -13.37 -35.07
C LEU A 31 1.59 -12.39 -35.63
N SER A 32 1.57 -12.18 -36.94
CA SER A 32 0.58 -11.31 -37.59
C SER A 32 -0.83 -11.90 -37.53
N ARG A 33 -0.95 -13.23 -37.41
CA ARG A 33 -2.23 -13.94 -37.29
C ARG A 33 -2.71 -14.04 -35.84
N SER A 34 -1.79 -14.16 -34.88
CA SER A 34 -2.12 -14.34 -33.46
C SER A 34 -2.20 -13.04 -32.65
N SER A 35 -1.52 -11.98 -33.08
CA SER A 35 -1.46 -10.73 -32.32
C SER A 35 -2.66 -9.81 -32.59
N ARG A 36 -3.15 -9.17 -31.53
CA ARG A 36 -4.14 -8.07 -31.61
C ARG A 36 -3.66 -6.90 -32.49
N HIS A 37 -2.35 -6.77 -32.67
CA HIS A 37 -1.69 -5.78 -33.52
C HIS A 37 -1.15 -6.38 -34.83
N GLY A 38 -1.68 -7.51 -35.27
CA GLY A 38 -1.18 -8.28 -36.41
C GLY A 38 -0.99 -7.50 -37.71
N ARG A 39 -1.87 -6.51 -37.98
CA ARG A 39 -1.73 -5.59 -39.13
C ARG A 39 -0.43 -4.77 -39.09
N LEU A 40 0.02 -4.34 -37.91
CA LEU A 40 1.25 -3.57 -37.75
C LEU A 40 2.48 -4.46 -37.90
N VAL A 41 2.43 -5.68 -37.36
CA VAL A 41 3.47 -6.70 -37.51
C VAL A 41 3.65 -7.04 -38.99
N ARG A 42 2.55 -7.24 -39.73
CA ARG A 42 2.57 -7.50 -41.17
C ARG A 42 3.22 -6.36 -41.97
N ARG A 43 2.87 -5.11 -41.66
CA ARG A 43 3.51 -3.94 -42.30
C ARG A 43 5.00 -3.84 -41.99
N ALA A 44 5.41 -4.14 -40.76
CA ALA A 44 6.82 -4.20 -40.41
C ALA A 44 7.54 -5.32 -41.19
N ALA A 45 6.94 -6.52 -41.26
CA ALA A 45 7.48 -7.63 -42.03
C ALA A 45 7.62 -7.32 -43.53
N GLU A 46 6.63 -6.64 -44.13
CA GLU A 46 6.72 -6.18 -45.51
C GLU A 46 7.88 -5.21 -45.75
N LEU A 47 8.16 -4.32 -44.79
CA LEU A 47 9.32 -3.40 -44.87
C LEU A 47 10.65 -4.17 -44.73
N THR A 48 10.72 -5.13 -43.81
CA THR A 48 11.91 -5.98 -43.63
C THR A 48 12.18 -6.84 -44.86
N ASN A 49 11.13 -7.43 -45.47
CA ASN A 49 11.25 -8.18 -46.73
C ASN A 49 11.70 -7.30 -47.91
N ARG A 50 11.50 -5.97 -47.83
CA ARG A 50 12.03 -4.99 -48.81
C ARG A 50 13.47 -4.54 -48.50
N GLY A 51 14.13 -5.18 -47.54
CA GLY A 51 15.53 -4.92 -47.18
C GLY A 51 15.73 -3.81 -46.15
N LYS A 52 14.66 -3.30 -45.50
CA LYS A 52 14.85 -2.41 -44.35
C LYS A 52 15.32 -3.19 -43.13
N PHE A 53 16.16 -2.55 -42.34
CA PHE A 53 16.51 -3.06 -41.02
C PHE A 53 15.27 -3.24 -40.16
N LEU A 54 15.30 -4.26 -39.32
CA LEU A 54 14.20 -4.67 -38.48
C LEU A 54 13.80 -3.56 -37.50
N HIS A 55 14.78 -2.92 -36.87
CA HIS A 55 14.52 -1.80 -35.97
C HIS A 55 13.84 -0.61 -36.67
N GLU A 56 14.19 -0.32 -37.93
CA GLU A 56 13.55 0.74 -38.72
C GLU A 56 12.10 0.38 -39.11
N ALA A 57 11.88 -0.87 -39.52
CA ALA A 57 10.58 -1.37 -39.92
C ALA A 57 9.54 -1.30 -38.78
N PHE A 58 9.96 -1.66 -37.57
CA PHE A 58 9.14 -1.57 -36.37
C PHE A 58 8.99 -0.12 -35.88
N ALA A 59 10.03 0.72 -36.02
CA ALA A 59 9.96 2.14 -35.66
C ALA A 59 8.92 2.89 -36.50
N ALA A 60 8.84 2.56 -37.80
CA ALA A 60 7.87 3.16 -38.73
C ALA A 60 6.40 2.91 -38.35
N GLN A 61 6.10 1.91 -37.52
CA GLN A 61 4.72 1.64 -37.08
C GLN A 61 4.26 2.59 -35.96
N GLY A 62 5.17 3.28 -35.27
CA GLY A 62 4.84 4.28 -34.24
C GLY A 62 4.15 3.76 -32.97
N VAL A 63 3.98 2.43 -32.84
CA VAL A 63 3.27 1.81 -31.71
C VAL A 63 4.22 1.18 -30.68
N PHE A 64 5.43 0.82 -31.12
CA PHE A 64 6.46 0.19 -30.30
C PHE A 64 7.26 1.21 -29.49
N PRO A 65 7.58 0.94 -28.22
CA PRO A 65 8.39 1.85 -27.41
C PRO A 65 9.80 2.05 -27.98
N PRO A 66 10.42 3.23 -27.84
CA PRO A 66 11.80 3.50 -28.31
C PRO A 66 12.84 2.49 -27.82
N VAL A 67 12.66 2.01 -26.60
CA VAL A 67 13.52 0.99 -25.98
C VAL A 67 13.51 -0.31 -26.76
N PHE A 68 12.32 -0.77 -27.17
CA PHE A 68 12.17 -1.99 -27.96
C PHE A 68 12.95 -1.83 -29.27
N ILE A 69 12.84 -0.67 -29.92
CA ILE A 69 13.58 -0.35 -31.15
C ILE A 69 15.10 -0.35 -30.90
N ALA A 70 15.57 0.23 -29.79
CA ALA A 70 16.99 0.28 -29.46
C ALA A 70 17.58 -1.11 -29.18
N LEU A 71 16.85 -1.98 -28.48
CA LEU A 71 17.27 -3.36 -28.24
C LEU A 71 17.22 -4.19 -29.53
N LEU A 72 16.22 -3.95 -30.39
CA LEU A 72 16.14 -4.61 -31.69
C LEU A 72 17.32 -4.22 -32.58
N ARG A 73 17.70 -2.94 -32.58
CA ARG A 73 18.90 -2.46 -33.28
C ARG A 73 20.17 -3.12 -32.74
N ALA A 74 20.36 -3.15 -31.43
CA ALA A 74 21.54 -3.77 -30.82
C ALA A 74 21.60 -5.28 -31.09
N GLY A 75 20.44 -5.96 -31.06
CA GLY A 75 20.33 -7.37 -31.41
C GLY A 75 20.58 -7.62 -32.91
N GLU A 76 20.15 -6.72 -33.79
CA GLU A 76 20.36 -6.80 -35.24
C GLU A 76 21.82 -6.56 -35.62
N GLU A 77 22.47 -5.54 -35.03
CA GLU A 77 23.91 -5.28 -35.20
C GLU A 77 24.77 -6.42 -34.64
N GLY A 78 24.33 -7.06 -33.55
CA GLY A 78 25.04 -8.16 -32.88
C GLY A 78 24.63 -9.57 -33.31
N GLY A 79 23.68 -9.73 -34.24
CA GLY A 79 23.15 -11.03 -34.67
C GLY A 79 22.46 -11.86 -33.57
N LYS A 80 22.02 -11.23 -32.49
CA LYS A 80 21.51 -11.85 -31.24
C LYS A 80 20.12 -11.33 -30.88
N ILE A 81 19.23 -11.21 -31.87
CA ILE A 81 17.89 -10.61 -31.69
C ILE A 81 17.07 -11.37 -30.63
N ASP A 82 17.15 -12.70 -30.61
CA ASP A 82 16.44 -13.54 -29.64
C ASP A 82 16.92 -13.31 -28.21
N GLU A 83 18.23 -13.18 -27.98
CA GLU A 83 18.78 -12.84 -26.65
C GLU A 83 18.27 -11.46 -26.20
N PHE A 84 18.35 -10.44 -27.06
CA PHE A 84 17.95 -9.08 -26.71
C PHE A 84 16.43 -8.92 -26.47
N LEU A 85 15.61 -9.64 -27.24
CA LEU A 85 14.17 -9.68 -27.04
C LEU A 85 13.78 -10.44 -25.77
N GLU A 86 14.51 -11.49 -25.41
CA GLU A 86 14.29 -12.24 -24.17
C GLU A 86 14.55 -11.34 -22.94
N ILE A 87 15.65 -10.57 -22.95
CA ILE A 87 15.93 -9.58 -21.89
C ILE A 87 14.78 -8.57 -21.77
N TYR A 88 14.29 -8.10 -22.92
CA TYR A 88 13.21 -7.13 -22.93
C TYR A 88 11.91 -7.73 -22.36
N ALA A 89 11.61 -8.97 -22.70
CA ALA A 89 10.49 -9.72 -22.12
C ALA A 89 10.64 -9.86 -20.60
N ASP A 90 11.82 -10.23 -20.10
CA ASP A 90 12.09 -10.31 -18.67
C ASP A 90 11.90 -8.96 -17.96
N CYS A 91 12.37 -7.87 -18.59
CA CYS A 91 12.17 -6.51 -18.08
C CYS A 91 10.67 -6.13 -18.01
N LEU A 92 9.89 -6.48 -19.03
CA LEU A 92 8.44 -6.25 -19.06
C LEU A 92 7.74 -7.09 -17.99
N GLU A 93 8.13 -8.34 -17.81
CA GLU A 93 7.54 -9.25 -16.82
C GLU A 93 7.71 -8.71 -15.39
N VAL A 94 8.90 -8.21 -15.07
CA VAL A 94 9.21 -7.50 -13.82
C VAL A 94 8.29 -6.30 -13.63
N ARG A 95 8.15 -5.44 -14.66
CA ARG A 95 7.25 -4.27 -14.61
C ARG A 95 5.79 -4.65 -14.42
N ILE A 96 5.31 -5.65 -15.14
CA ILE A 96 3.92 -6.14 -15.07
C ILE A 96 3.64 -6.76 -13.71
N LYS A 97 4.53 -7.61 -13.18
CA LYS A 97 4.41 -8.20 -11.84
C LYS A 97 4.28 -7.12 -10.77
N PHE A 98 5.13 -6.11 -10.85
CA PHE A 98 5.11 -4.97 -9.94
C PHE A 98 3.81 -4.17 -10.05
N ARG A 99 3.39 -3.82 -11.27
CA ARG A 99 2.13 -3.11 -11.52
C ARG A 99 0.93 -3.87 -10.97
N ARG A 100 0.83 -5.17 -11.24
CA ARG A 100 -0.24 -6.05 -10.72
C ARG A 100 -0.22 -6.17 -9.19
N GLN A 101 0.94 -6.07 -8.54
CA GLN A 101 0.99 -6.01 -7.09
C GLN A 101 0.46 -4.70 -6.54
N ILE A 102 0.79 -3.57 -7.17
CA ILE A 102 0.23 -2.26 -6.79
C ILE A 102 -1.28 -2.25 -7.00
N GLU A 103 -1.76 -2.72 -8.16
CA GLU A 103 -3.19 -2.85 -8.46
C GLU A 103 -3.90 -3.65 -7.36
N ARG A 104 -3.35 -4.81 -6.98
CA ARG A 104 -3.90 -5.64 -5.89
C ARG A 104 -3.97 -4.93 -4.54
N LEU A 105 -3.00 -4.08 -4.21
CA LEU A 105 -3.02 -3.30 -2.97
C LEU A 105 -4.12 -2.22 -2.98
N LEU A 106 -4.50 -1.70 -4.16
CA LEU A 106 -5.48 -0.62 -4.30
C LEU A 106 -6.93 -1.11 -4.44
N ILE A 107 -7.15 -2.37 -4.83
CA ILE A 107 -8.51 -2.93 -5.00
C ILE A 107 -9.34 -2.81 -3.71
N TYR A 108 -8.77 -3.19 -2.57
CA TYR A 108 -9.50 -3.15 -1.30
C TYR A 108 -9.91 -1.72 -0.88
N PRO A 109 -9.00 -0.73 -0.82
CA PRO A 109 -9.36 0.67 -0.55
C PRO A 109 -10.48 1.18 -1.47
N LEU A 110 -10.38 0.90 -2.77
CA LEU A 110 -11.35 1.37 -3.75
C LEU A 110 -12.72 0.72 -3.54
N PHE A 111 -12.75 -0.57 -3.22
CA PHE A 111 -13.99 -1.29 -2.91
C PHE A 111 -14.67 -0.72 -1.66
N VAL A 112 -13.93 -0.49 -0.58
CA VAL A 112 -14.46 0.07 0.67
C VAL A 112 -14.98 1.50 0.46
N LEU A 113 -14.25 2.34 -0.28
CA LEU A 113 -14.72 3.68 -0.64
C LEU A 113 -15.99 3.65 -1.48
N ALA A 114 -16.08 2.75 -2.45
CA ALA A 114 -17.27 2.59 -3.29
C ALA A 114 -18.49 2.14 -2.46
N LEU A 115 -18.31 1.14 -1.58
CA LEU A 115 -19.38 0.64 -0.71
C LEU A 115 -19.80 1.69 0.33
N SER A 116 -18.85 2.37 0.95
CA SER A 116 -19.11 3.46 1.90
C SER A 116 -19.83 4.62 1.23
N GLY A 117 -19.39 5.02 0.04
CA GLY A 117 -20.07 6.05 -0.76
C GLY A 117 -21.50 5.64 -1.10
N ALA A 118 -21.71 4.41 -1.57
CA ALA A 118 -23.04 3.89 -1.87
C ALA A 118 -23.96 3.87 -0.63
N LEU A 119 -23.45 3.41 0.52
CA LEU A 119 -24.20 3.41 1.77
C LEU A 119 -24.54 4.84 2.23
N PHE A 120 -23.57 5.75 2.15
CA PHE A 120 -23.77 7.15 2.50
C PHE A 120 -24.87 7.79 1.63
N LEU A 121 -24.86 7.54 0.32
CA LEU A 121 -25.90 8.02 -0.60
C LEU A 121 -27.27 7.41 -0.24
N LEU A 122 -27.33 6.10 -0.02
CA LEU A 122 -28.58 5.41 0.36
C LEU A 122 -29.18 5.99 1.64
N VAL A 123 -28.37 6.20 2.67
CA VAL A 123 -28.85 6.77 3.94
C VAL A 123 -29.30 8.22 3.75
N SER A 124 -28.51 9.03 3.07
CA SER A 124 -28.82 10.45 2.85
C SER A 124 -30.09 10.65 2.04
N PHE A 125 -30.35 9.82 1.02
CA PHE A 125 -31.51 9.96 0.13
C PHE A 125 -32.77 9.22 0.58
N LYS A 126 -32.64 8.09 1.28
CA LYS A 126 -33.80 7.26 1.65
C LYS A 126 -34.09 7.29 3.14
N VAL A 127 -33.06 7.17 3.98
CA VAL A 127 -33.26 6.97 5.43
C VAL A 127 -33.47 8.31 6.13
N VAL A 128 -32.64 9.32 5.86
CA VAL A 128 -32.75 10.64 6.52
C VAL A 128 -34.12 11.28 6.27
N PRO A 129 -34.64 11.38 5.02
CA PRO A 129 -35.98 11.94 4.79
C PRO A 129 -37.10 11.13 5.45
N ALA A 130 -37.02 9.79 5.39
CA ALA A 130 -38.02 8.90 5.98
C ALA A 130 -38.12 9.05 7.51
N VAL A 131 -37.01 9.40 8.18
CA VAL A 131 -37.00 9.67 9.62
C VAL A 131 -37.45 11.10 9.92
N MET A 132 -37.11 12.08 9.08
CA MET A 132 -37.48 13.48 9.31
C MET A 132 -38.99 13.74 9.16
N GLU A 133 -39.66 13.11 8.19
CA GLU A 133 -41.09 13.35 7.92
C GLU A 133 -42.01 13.10 9.13
N PRO A 134 -41.91 11.98 9.87
CA PRO A 134 -42.67 11.76 11.10
C PRO A 134 -42.33 12.73 12.23
N LEU A 135 -41.07 13.16 12.34
CA LEU A 135 -40.60 14.06 13.41
C LEU A 135 -41.12 15.49 13.25
N LEU A 136 -41.15 15.96 12.01
CA LEU A 136 -41.74 17.26 11.68
C LEU A 136 -43.24 17.27 12.00
N LYS A 137 -43.94 16.14 11.77
CA LYS A 137 -45.37 15.99 12.10
C LYS A 137 -45.64 15.92 13.60
N SER A 138 -44.72 15.38 14.40
CA SER A 138 -44.87 15.29 15.85
C SER A 138 -44.46 16.56 16.60
N GLY A 139 -43.90 17.56 15.92
CA GLY A 139 -43.39 18.79 16.54
C GLY A 139 -42.12 18.58 17.36
N ALA A 140 -41.44 17.43 17.19
CA ALA A 140 -40.19 17.13 17.88
C ALA A 140 -39.05 18.02 17.35
N SER A 141 -38.11 18.38 18.22
CA SER A 141 -36.93 19.14 17.81
C SER A 141 -36.04 18.30 16.89
N LEU A 142 -35.70 18.88 15.74
CA LEU A 142 -34.83 18.25 14.76
C LEU A 142 -33.45 17.96 15.38
N PRO A 143 -32.87 16.78 15.13
CA PRO A 143 -31.51 16.49 15.58
C PRO A 143 -30.53 17.48 14.95
N PRO A 144 -29.58 18.08 15.70
CA PRO A 144 -28.61 19.01 15.15
C PRO A 144 -27.76 18.37 14.03
N GLN A 145 -27.51 17.06 14.12
CA GLN A 145 -26.80 16.27 13.13
C GLN A 145 -27.59 16.12 11.82
N ALA A 146 -28.93 16.14 11.89
CA ALA A 146 -29.79 16.03 10.72
C ALA A 146 -29.63 17.22 9.78
N PHE A 147 -29.36 18.43 10.31
CA PHE A 147 -29.08 19.61 9.49
C PHE A 147 -27.82 19.44 8.65
N PHE A 148 -26.77 18.80 9.17
CA PHE A 148 -25.56 18.52 8.40
C PHE A 148 -25.83 17.53 7.26
N PHE A 149 -26.48 16.41 7.54
CA PHE A 149 -26.78 15.41 6.52
C PHE A 149 -27.79 15.92 5.48
N SER A 150 -28.82 16.66 5.89
CA SER A 150 -29.80 17.27 4.97
C SER A 150 -29.18 18.35 4.10
N SER A 151 -28.42 19.30 4.67
CA SER A 151 -27.74 20.33 3.88
C SER A 151 -26.71 19.75 2.91
N LEU A 152 -25.96 18.73 3.33
CA LEU A 152 -25.02 18.03 2.47
C LEU A 152 -25.75 17.24 1.38
N ALA A 153 -26.88 16.59 1.70
CA ALA A 153 -27.70 15.87 0.72
C ALA A 153 -28.36 16.81 -0.29
N GLU A 154 -28.89 17.96 0.15
CA GLU A 154 -29.46 18.98 -0.73
C GLU A 154 -28.40 19.58 -1.65
N TRP A 155 -27.21 19.90 -1.12
CA TRP A 155 -26.08 20.36 -1.94
C TRP A 155 -25.65 19.31 -2.96
N LEU A 156 -25.57 18.04 -2.53
CA LEU A 156 -25.21 16.93 -3.38
C LEU A 156 -26.28 16.68 -4.45
N TYR A 157 -27.57 16.80 -4.13
CA TYR A 157 -28.67 16.66 -5.09
C TYR A 157 -28.75 17.84 -6.06
N ALA A 158 -28.52 19.07 -5.60
CA ALA A 158 -28.50 20.25 -6.46
C ALA A 158 -27.28 20.28 -7.38
N SER A 159 -26.18 19.63 -6.96
CA SER A 159 -24.89 19.71 -7.65
C SER A 159 -24.33 18.37 -8.12
N TRP A 160 -25.06 17.24 -8.06
CA TRP A 160 -24.49 15.92 -8.40
C TRP A 160 -23.91 15.89 -9.82
N TYR A 161 -24.60 16.51 -10.78
CA TYR A 161 -24.12 16.65 -12.15
C TYR A 161 -22.89 17.55 -12.24
N LYS A 162 -22.79 18.60 -11.42
CA LYS A 162 -21.58 19.44 -11.31
C LYS A 162 -20.43 18.67 -10.66
N VAL A 163 -20.69 17.85 -9.65
CA VAL A 163 -19.67 17.01 -8.99
C VAL A 163 -19.14 15.95 -9.95
N LEU A 164 -20.02 15.28 -10.71
CA LEU A 164 -19.60 14.34 -11.76
C LEU A 164 -18.90 15.05 -12.92
N LEU A 165 -19.39 16.22 -13.33
CA LEU A 165 -18.78 17.01 -14.40
C LEU A 165 -17.40 17.53 -13.97
N ILE A 166 -17.27 18.16 -12.80
CA ILE A 166 -15.98 18.61 -12.24
C ILE A 166 -15.07 17.42 -11.97
N GLY A 167 -15.58 16.31 -11.42
CA GLY A 167 -14.79 15.10 -11.17
C GLY A 167 -14.27 14.48 -12.46
N SER A 168 -15.11 14.36 -13.49
CA SER A 168 -14.72 13.88 -14.81
C SER A 168 -13.79 14.86 -15.53
N LEU A 169 -14.04 16.17 -15.46
CA LEU A 169 -13.15 17.21 -15.98
C LEU A 169 -11.81 17.20 -15.25
N ALA A 170 -11.80 17.01 -13.94
CA ALA A 170 -10.59 16.89 -13.13
C ALA A 170 -9.83 15.62 -13.46
N LEU A 171 -10.51 14.48 -13.68
CA LEU A 171 -9.90 13.24 -14.16
C LEU A 171 -9.31 13.39 -15.57
N LEU A 172 -10.05 14.02 -16.48
CA LEU A 172 -9.62 14.32 -17.85
C LEU A 172 -8.46 15.32 -17.85
N ALA A 173 -8.55 16.38 -17.06
CA ALA A 173 -7.52 17.39 -16.89
C ALA A 173 -6.28 16.80 -16.23
N LEU A 174 -6.42 15.95 -15.21
CA LEU A 174 -5.31 15.25 -14.57
C LEU A 174 -4.66 14.28 -15.56
N ARG A 175 -5.45 13.52 -16.32
CA ARG A 175 -4.94 12.61 -17.36
C ARG A 175 -4.26 13.35 -18.49
N TRP A 176 -4.82 14.47 -18.94
CA TRP A 176 -4.24 15.33 -19.97
C TRP A 176 -2.97 16.00 -19.47
N PHE A 177 -3.02 16.58 -18.27
CA PHE A 177 -1.91 17.22 -17.58
C PHE A 177 -0.76 16.23 -17.38
N MET A 178 -1.02 15.01 -16.91
CA MET A 178 -0.02 13.94 -16.80
C MET A 178 0.58 13.55 -18.16
N GLY A 179 -0.15 13.71 -19.26
CA GLY A 179 0.38 13.53 -20.62
C GLY A 179 1.31 14.66 -21.09
N THR A 180 1.09 15.90 -20.61
CA THR A 180 1.91 17.06 -20.98
C THR A 180 3.32 17.00 -20.37
N GLY A 181 4.30 17.59 -21.06
CA GLY A 181 5.68 17.72 -20.57
C GLY A 181 5.81 18.59 -19.31
N LEU A 182 4.84 19.49 -19.07
CA LEU A 182 4.74 20.30 -17.85
C LEU A 182 4.23 19.46 -16.67
N GLY A 183 3.22 18.61 -16.88
CA GLY A 183 2.76 17.69 -15.82
C GLY A 183 3.81 16.70 -15.40
N ARG A 184 4.61 16.13 -16.33
CA ARG A 184 5.77 15.28 -15.99
C ARG A 184 6.86 16.03 -15.20
N LYS A 185 7.07 17.33 -15.45
CA LYS A 185 7.99 18.17 -14.65
C LYS A 185 7.40 18.50 -13.28
N LEU A 186 6.12 18.82 -13.23
CA LEU A 186 5.42 19.16 -11.99
C LEU A 186 5.19 17.95 -11.10
N THR A 187 4.92 16.75 -11.62
CA THR A 187 4.91 15.53 -10.79
C THR A 187 6.31 15.20 -10.26
N GLY A 188 7.36 15.47 -11.04
CA GLY A 188 8.74 15.38 -10.57
C GLY A 188 9.08 16.36 -9.43
N LEU A 189 8.53 17.59 -9.48
CA LEU A 189 8.72 18.63 -8.46
C LEU A 189 7.77 18.49 -7.26
N ALA A 190 6.48 18.23 -7.49
CA ALA A 190 5.45 18.00 -6.48
C ALA A 190 5.70 16.68 -5.72
N GLY A 191 6.24 15.67 -6.41
CA GLY A 191 6.79 14.48 -5.77
C GLY A 191 7.97 14.79 -4.85
N HIS A 192 8.61 15.95 -4.94
CA HIS A 192 9.59 16.43 -3.97
C HIS A 192 8.94 17.14 -2.77
N TRP A 193 7.73 17.68 -2.94
CA TRP A 193 7.01 18.48 -1.95
C TRP A 193 6.15 17.64 -1.00
N LEU A 194 5.54 16.56 -1.49
CA LEU A 194 4.92 15.56 -0.60
C LEU A 194 5.95 14.50 -0.18
N PRO A 195 6.42 14.50 1.08
CA PRO A 195 7.41 13.52 1.55
C PRO A 195 6.92 12.09 1.30
N VAL A 196 5.64 11.80 1.53
CA VAL A 196 5.04 10.47 1.33
C VAL A 196 5.19 9.97 -0.11
N VAL A 197 4.93 10.81 -1.11
CA VAL A 197 5.02 10.45 -2.54
C VAL A 197 6.48 10.33 -2.98
N ARG A 198 7.36 11.20 -2.45
CA ARG A 198 8.81 11.13 -2.67
C ARG A 198 9.37 9.79 -2.24
N PHE A 199 9.03 9.38 -1.02
CA PHE A 199 9.55 8.16 -0.41
C PHE A 199 8.95 6.90 -1.05
N ALA A 200 7.68 6.95 -1.47
CA ALA A 200 7.08 5.85 -2.20
C ALA A 200 7.78 5.65 -3.56
N THR A 201 7.91 6.69 -4.38
CA THR A 201 8.43 6.55 -5.75
C THR A 201 9.95 6.29 -5.83
N TYR A 202 10.72 6.63 -4.79
CA TYR A 202 12.17 6.46 -4.79
C TYR A 202 12.60 4.99 -4.82
N GLU A 203 12.06 4.16 -3.93
CA GLU A 203 12.42 2.74 -3.82
C GLU A 203 12.03 1.95 -5.08
N GLY A 204 10.89 2.30 -5.69
CA GLY A 204 10.43 1.69 -6.95
C GLY A 204 11.33 2.05 -8.14
N ARG A 205 11.86 3.28 -8.19
CA ARG A 205 12.83 3.69 -9.22
C ARG A 205 14.14 2.92 -9.09
N LEU A 206 14.64 2.77 -7.87
CA LEU A 206 15.86 2.01 -7.62
C LEU A 206 15.68 0.55 -8.00
N TYR A 207 14.61 -0.11 -7.54
CA TYR A 207 14.26 -1.47 -7.96
C TYR A 207 14.34 -1.61 -9.48
N TYR A 208 13.69 -0.69 -10.20
CA TYR A 208 13.67 -0.72 -11.65
C TYR A 208 15.06 -0.56 -12.29
N ILE A 209 15.86 0.41 -11.81
CA ILE A 209 17.23 0.63 -12.27
C ILE A 209 18.08 -0.61 -12.03
N TYR A 210 18.07 -1.14 -10.81
CA TYR A 210 18.86 -2.31 -10.41
C TYR A 210 18.49 -3.56 -11.20
N THR A 211 17.20 -3.88 -11.31
CA THR A 211 16.75 -5.06 -12.07
C THR A 211 17.12 -4.93 -13.54
N THR A 212 16.92 -3.77 -14.14
CA THR A 212 17.23 -3.58 -15.56
C THR A 212 18.73 -3.66 -15.81
N LEU A 213 19.56 -3.04 -14.97
CA LEU A 213 21.02 -3.16 -15.08
C LEU A 213 21.50 -4.59 -14.90
N ALA A 214 20.95 -5.31 -13.92
CA ALA A 214 21.29 -6.71 -13.72
C ALA A 214 20.93 -7.60 -14.90
N LEU A 215 19.72 -7.43 -15.46
CA LEU A 215 19.26 -8.21 -16.61
C LEU A 215 20.10 -7.92 -17.86
N LEU A 216 20.40 -6.64 -18.12
CA LEU A 216 21.24 -6.25 -19.26
C LEU A 216 22.68 -6.73 -19.09
N LEU A 217 23.23 -6.68 -17.87
CA LEU A 217 24.58 -7.15 -17.57
C LEU A 217 24.69 -8.67 -17.70
N LYS A 218 23.70 -9.41 -17.19
CA LYS A 218 23.62 -10.87 -17.32
C LYS A 218 23.60 -11.33 -18.79
N ALA A 219 23.05 -10.50 -19.66
CA ALA A 219 23.05 -10.74 -21.09
C ALA A 219 24.30 -10.25 -21.84
N GLY A 220 25.29 -9.71 -21.11
CA GLY A 220 26.57 -9.32 -21.68
C GLY A 220 26.54 -8.02 -22.48
N LEU A 221 25.53 -7.17 -22.31
CA LEU A 221 25.55 -5.85 -22.94
C LEU A 221 26.69 -4.99 -22.37
N GLN A 222 27.34 -4.23 -23.24
CA GLN A 222 28.39 -3.29 -22.83
C GLN A 222 27.82 -2.19 -21.90
N PRO A 223 28.57 -1.74 -20.88
CA PRO A 223 28.11 -0.75 -19.90
C PRO A 223 27.50 0.53 -20.48
N GLY A 224 28.10 1.10 -21.53
CA GLY A 224 27.58 2.29 -22.19
C GLY A 224 26.19 2.07 -22.83
N ALA A 225 26.03 0.95 -23.53
CA ALA A 225 24.77 0.57 -24.16
C ALA A 225 23.67 0.31 -23.10
N MET A 226 24.03 -0.31 -21.96
CA MET A 226 23.09 -0.55 -20.86
C MET A 226 22.47 0.75 -20.33
N MET A 227 23.30 1.79 -20.11
CA MET A 227 22.82 3.08 -19.61
C MET A 227 21.94 3.80 -20.63
N ALA A 228 22.26 3.70 -21.93
CA ALA A 228 21.46 4.28 -22.99
C ALA A 228 20.07 3.62 -23.07
N VAL A 229 20.00 2.29 -22.99
CA VAL A 229 18.75 1.52 -22.94
C VAL A 229 17.93 1.90 -21.70
N LEU A 230 18.58 1.93 -20.53
CA LEU A 230 17.92 2.28 -19.27
C LEU A 230 17.39 3.73 -19.24
N ALA A 231 18.10 4.67 -19.88
CA ALA A 231 17.66 6.05 -20.04
C ALA A 231 16.39 6.17 -20.90
N GLN A 232 16.25 5.32 -21.91
CA GLN A 232 15.04 5.27 -22.75
C GLN A 232 13.84 4.64 -22.04
N PHE A 233 14.08 3.75 -21.07
CA PHE A 233 13.04 3.14 -20.24
C PHE A 233 12.53 4.07 -19.12
N SER A 234 13.34 5.03 -18.70
CA SER A 234 13.05 5.96 -17.60
C SER A 234 12.37 7.25 -18.08
N GLN A 235 11.36 7.15 -18.96
CA GLN A 235 10.77 8.31 -19.68
C GLN A 235 10.06 9.31 -18.77
N ASP A 236 9.62 8.86 -17.60
CA ASP A 236 8.81 9.68 -16.67
C ASP A 236 9.65 10.63 -15.81
N ASP A 237 10.95 10.37 -15.67
CA ASP A 237 11.84 11.14 -14.81
C ASP A 237 13.01 11.75 -15.60
N LEU A 238 12.83 13.02 -16.00
CA LEU A 238 13.84 13.77 -16.75
C LEU A 238 15.18 13.89 -15.99
N ILE A 239 15.15 13.93 -14.66
CA ILE A 239 16.35 14.02 -13.83
C ILE A 239 17.12 12.70 -13.90
N THR A 240 16.43 11.59 -13.69
CA THR A 240 17.02 10.25 -13.78
C THR A 240 17.57 9.99 -15.18
N ARG A 241 16.82 10.34 -16.23
CA ARG A 241 17.29 10.22 -17.62
C ARG A 241 18.57 11.01 -17.87
N ARG A 242 18.67 12.25 -17.38
CA ARG A 242 19.90 13.05 -17.51
C ARG A 242 21.07 12.42 -16.76
N ARG A 243 20.84 11.89 -15.55
CA ARG A 243 21.89 11.20 -14.78
C ARG A 243 22.36 9.91 -15.47
N LEU A 244 21.44 9.14 -16.05
CA LEU A 244 21.75 7.94 -16.83
C LEU A 244 22.58 8.26 -18.08
N ASN A 245 22.21 9.31 -18.83
CA ASN A 245 23.00 9.75 -19.99
C ASN A 245 24.41 10.20 -19.59
N ARG A 246 24.58 10.86 -18.43
CA ARG A 246 25.90 11.22 -17.90
C ARG A 246 26.70 9.99 -17.47
N ALA A 247 26.05 9.02 -16.83
CA ALA A 247 26.69 7.76 -16.47
C ALA A 247 27.15 6.99 -17.72
N ALA A 248 26.33 6.98 -18.79
CA ALA A 248 26.71 6.41 -20.08
C ALA A 248 27.98 7.06 -20.64
N ALA A 249 28.04 8.40 -20.63
CA ALA A 249 29.21 9.14 -21.11
C ALA A 249 30.48 8.84 -20.29
N ARG A 250 30.38 8.72 -18.96
CA ARG A 250 31.50 8.36 -18.07
C ARG A 250 32.04 6.96 -18.34
N LEU A 251 31.14 6.00 -18.57
CA LEU A 251 31.51 4.64 -18.95
C LEU A 251 32.22 4.61 -20.30
N SER A 252 31.74 5.40 -21.27
CA SER A 252 32.38 5.54 -22.58
C SER A 252 33.77 6.19 -22.49
N SER A 253 34.02 7.04 -21.50
CA SER A 253 35.35 7.59 -21.22
C SER A 253 36.26 6.64 -20.42
N GLY A 254 35.83 5.42 -20.13
CA GLY A 254 36.63 4.41 -19.43
C GLY A 254 36.64 4.51 -17.91
N GLU A 255 35.74 5.29 -17.30
CA GLU A 255 35.56 5.24 -15.85
C GLU A 255 35.00 3.88 -15.41
N SER A 256 35.33 3.46 -14.19
CA SER A 256 34.75 2.26 -13.58
C SER A 256 33.23 2.36 -13.53
N PHE A 257 32.56 1.21 -13.61
CA PHE A 257 31.11 1.10 -13.54
C PHE A 257 30.59 1.72 -12.25
N ALA A 258 31.14 1.33 -11.09
CA ALA A 258 30.69 1.82 -9.79
C ALA A 258 30.80 3.34 -9.67
N ARG A 259 31.88 3.95 -10.17
CA ARG A 259 32.04 5.42 -10.17
C ARG A 259 31.06 6.11 -11.11
N SER A 260 30.83 5.53 -12.29
CA SER A 260 29.94 6.08 -13.29
C SER A 260 28.49 6.11 -12.82
N VAL A 261 28.03 5.03 -12.16
CA VAL A 261 26.66 4.91 -11.66
C VAL A 261 26.44 5.44 -10.24
N ALA A 262 27.51 5.75 -9.48
CA ALA A 262 27.41 6.25 -8.11
C ALA A 262 26.34 7.36 -7.89
N PRO A 263 26.18 8.37 -8.77
CA PRO A 263 25.17 9.43 -8.59
C PRO A 263 23.71 8.96 -8.69
N LEU A 264 23.47 7.75 -9.19
CA LEU A 264 22.15 7.13 -9.32
C LEU A 264 21.75 6.36 -8.06
N MET A 265 22.71 6.11 -7.16
CA MET A 265 22.59 5.09 -6.11
C MET A 265 22.69 5.73 -4.72
N PRO A 266 21.96 5.20 -3.72
CA PRO A 266 22.19 5.49 -2.30
C PRO A 266 23.63 5.17 -1.89
N GLU A 267 24.16 5.88 -0.90
CA GLU A 267 25.51 5.65 -0.36
C GLU A 267 25.74 4.19 0.05
N GLU A 268 24.74 3.56 0.66
CA GLU A 268 24.79 2.15 1.12
C GLU A 268 25.04 1.15 -0.03
N ASP A 269 24.56 1.45 -1.24
CA ASP A 269 24.67 0.55 -2.38
C ASP A 269 25.96 0.81 -3.18
N ARG A 270 26.49 2.04 -3.14
CA ARG A 270 27.72 2.41 -3.86
C ARG A 270 28.89 1.53 -3.45
N LEU A 271 29.08 1.37 -2.14
CA LEU A 271 30.16 0.54 -1.60
C LEU A 271 30.02 -0.91 -2.04
N ALA A 272 28.79 -1.45 -2.02
CA ALA A 272 28.54 -2.82 -2.44
C ALA A 272 28.82 -3.04 -3.93
N VAL A 273 28.45 -2.08 -4.77
CA VAL A 273 28.70 -2.13 -6.22
C VAL A 273 30.18 -1.97 -6.53
N GLU A 274 30.91 -1.14 -5.78
CA GLU A 274 32.37 -1.00 -5.94
C GLU A 274 33.09 -2.31 -5.60
N ILE A 275 32.73 -2.95 -4.48
CA ILE A 275 33.30 -4.24 -4.08
C ILE A 275 32.95 -5.31 -5.12
N ALA A 276 31.70 -5.31 -5.60
CA ALA A 276 31.22 -6.26 -6.60
C ALA A 276 31.88 -6.08 -7.98
N GLU A 277 32.18 -4.84 -8.38
CA GLU A 277 32.95 -4.55 -9.60
C GLU A 277 34.35 -5.16 -9.52
N LYS A 278 35.08 -4.92 -8.42
CA LYS A 278 36.42 -5.50 -8.21
C LYS A 278 36.38 -7.03 -8.11
N ALA A 279 35.31 -7.59 -7.57
CA ALA A 279 35.12 -9.03 -7.44
C ALA A 279 34.55 -9.71 -8.69
N GLY A 280 34.15 -8.96 -9.73
CA GLY A 280 33.53 -9.49 -10.94
C GLY A 280 32.13 -10.09 -10.74
N ARG A 281 31.39 -9.66 -9.70
CA ARG A 281 30.06 -10.18 -9.32
C ARG A 281 28.99 -9.10 -9.28
N LEU A 282 29.04 -8.21 -10.27
CA LEU A 282 28.13 -7.07 -10.37
C LEU A 282 26.67 -7.50 -10.59
N ASP A 283 26.45 -8.53 -11.39
CA ASP A 283 25.14 -9.10 -11.71
C ASP A 283 24.39 -9.58 -10.46
N ASP A 284 25.02 -10.46 -9.66
CA ASP A 284 24.47 -10.99 -8.41
C ASP A 284 24.15 -9.86 -7.42
N THR A 285 25.04 -8.89 -7.33
CA THR A 285 24.92 -7.77 -6.40
C THR A 285 23.79 -6.84 -6.81
N LEU A 286 23.70 -6.48 -8.08
CA LEU A 286 22.62 -5.64 -8.60
C LEU A 286 21.25 -6.33 -8.44
N LEU A 287 21.15 -7.64 -8.68
CA LEU A 287 19.92 -8.41 -8.44
C LEU A 287 19.53 -8.42 -6.95
N SER A 288 20.49 -8.66 -6.08
CA SER A 288 20.26 -8.70 -4.63
C SER A 288 19.79 -7.34 -4.11
N ARG A 289 20.42 -6.25 -4.59
CA ARG A 289 20.01 -4.87 -4.28
C ARG A 289 18.63 -4.56 -4.85
N ALA A 290 18.33 -4.98 -6.08
CA ALA A 290 17.01 -4.82 -6.66
C ALA A 290 15.93 -5.43 -5.77
N LYS A 291 16.12 -6.68 -5.33
CA LYS A 291 15.17 -7.39 -4.47
C LYS A 291 14.96 -6.68 -3.14
N LEU A 292 16.03 -6.17 -2.52
CA LEU A 292 15.94 -5.43 -1.27
C LEU A 292 15.12 -4.14 -1.43
N HIS A 293 15.34 -3.39 -2.52
CA HIS A 293 14.54 -2.19 -2.83
C HIS A 293 13.09 -2.50 -3.17
N TYR A 294 12.84 -3.62 -3.84
CA TYR A 294 11.50 -4.13 -4.11
C TYR A 294 10.73 -4.39 -2.81
N ASP A 295 11.33 -5.17 -1.90
CA ASP A 295 10.71 -5.52 -0.63
C ASP A 295 10.46 -4.26 0.22
N ARG A 296 11.42 -3.32 0.26
CA ARG A 296 11.24 -2.01 0.90
C ARG A 296 10.09 -1.21 0.28
N HIS A 297 10.02 -1.14 -1.05
CA HIS A 297 8.97 -0.40 -1.75
C HIS A 297 7.59 -0.98 -1.45
N LEU A 298 7.45 -2.30 -1.59
CA LEU A 298 6.18 -2.99 -1.38
C LEU A 298 5.73 -2.92 0.08
N HIS A 299 6.66 -3.05 1.03
CA HIS A 299 6.36 -2.90 2.46
C HIS A 299 5.87 -1.48 2.79
N ARG A 300 6.55 -0.44 2.29
CA ARG A 300 6.12 0.96 2.49
C ARG A 300 4.76 1.24 1.86
N LEU A 301 4.51 0.75 0.64
CA LEU A 301 3.20 0.87 0.00
C LEU A 301 2.11 0.20 0.85
N LYS A 302 2.36 -1.01 1.34
CA LYS A 302 1.43 -1.70 2.25
C LYS A 302 1.15 -0.88 3.51
N MET A 303 2.18 -0.30 4.14
CA MET A 303 2.00 0.57 5.31
C MET A 303 1.12 1.78 5.02
N LEU A 304 1.31 2.44 3.87
CA LEU A 304 0.48 3.58 3.46
C LEU A 304 -0.97 3.17 3.19
N VAL A 305 -1.17 2.04 2.50
CA VAL A 305 -2.50 1.47 2.23
C VAL A 305 -3.19 1.08 3.54
N THR A 306 -2.48 0.46 4.49
CA THR A 306 -3.02 0.12 5.80
C THR A 306 -3.41 1.37 6.60
N ALA A 307 -2.56 2.40 6.61
CA ALA A 307 -2.88 3.67 7.26
C ALA A 307 -4.12 4.34 6.64
N PHE A 308 -4.23 4.29 5.30
CA PHE A 308 -5.41 4.74 4.58
C PHE A 308 -6.66 3.95 4.99
N ASN A 309 -6.57 2.62 5.05
CA ASN A 309 -7.68 1.76 5.48
C ASN A 309 -8.15 2.12 6.89
N ILE A 310 -7.23 2.30 7.84
CA ILE A 310 -7.57 2.73 9.21
C ILE A 310 -8.29 4.08 9.19
N SER A 311 -7.77 5.05 8.43
CA SER A 311 -8.41 6.36 8.29
C SER A 311 -9.82 6.26 7.70
N THR A 312 -10.03 5.45 6.66
CA THR A 312 -11.35 5.23 6.07
C THR A 312 -12.32 4.55 7.03
N MET A 313 -11.87 3.56 7.81
CA MET A 313 -12.70 2.88 8.81
C MET A 313 -13.15 3.85 9.91
N VAL A 314 -12.25 4.71 10.40
CA VAL A 314 -12.59 5.75 11.38
C VAL A 314 -13.59 6.75 10.78
N ALA A 315 -13.40 7.16 9.53
CA ALA A 315 -14.34 8.04 8.85
C ALA A 315 -15.73 7.38 8.69
N ILE A 316 -15.78 6.11 8.28
CA ILE A 316 -17.03 5.35 8.18
C ILE A 316 -17.70 5.22 9.55
N ALA A 317 -16.94 4.90 10.60
CA ALA A 317 -17.48 4.80 11.96
C ALA A 317 -18.05 6.14 12.44
N ALA A 318 -17.39 7.26 12.17
CA ALA A 318 -17.87 8.59 12.51
C ALA A 318 -19.18 8.94 11.76
N VAL A 319 -19.25 8.62 10.46
CA VAL A 319 -20.46 8.79 9.65
C VAL A 319 -21.59 7.91 10.19
N CYS A 320 -21.36 6.61 10.39
CA CYS A 320 -22.33 5.69 10.95
C CYS A 320 -22.81 6.13 12.34
N PHE A 321 -21.91 6.61 13.20
CA PHE A 321 -22.27 7.13 14.52
C PHE A 321 -23.17 8.36 14.42
N GLY A 322 -22.84 9.33 13.55
CA GLY A 322 -23.70 10.49 13.30
C GLY A 322 -25.10 10.11 12.78
N LEU A 323 -25.16 9.08 11.94
CA LEU A 323 -26.43 8.54 11.44
C LEU A 323 -27.26 7.87 12.54
N ILE A 324 -26.64 7.02 13.36
CA ILE A 324 -27.31 6.37 14.50
C ILE A 324 -27.85 7.42 15.46
N LEU A 325 -27.07 8.47 15.77
CA LEU A 325 -27.54 9.57 16.62
C LEU A 325 -28.73 10.29 16.00
N THR A 326 -28.74 10.49 14.68
CA THR A 326 -29.88 11.12 13.99
C THR A 326 -31.16 10.31 14.15
N VAL A 327 -31.08 8.97 14.08
CA VAL A 327 -32.24 8.07 14.25
C VAL A 327 -32.64 7.91 15.72
N ALA A 328 -31.67 7.89 16.64
CA ALA A 328 -31.92 7.71 18.08
C ALA A 328 -32.38 8.99 18.79
N TRP A 329 -32.04 10.16 18.24
CA TRP A 329 -32.33 11.46 18.83
C TRP A 329 -33.80 11.67 19.19
N PRO A 330 -34.79 11.33 18.34
CA PRO A 330 -36.20 11.41 18.71
C PRO A 330 -36.54 10.62 19.96
N ALA A 331 -36.10 9.37 20.06
CA ALA A 331 -36.38 8.51 21.21
C ALA A 331 -35.76 9.09 22.49
N ILE A 332 -34.54 9.63 22.40
CA ILE A 332 -33.86 10.31 23.51
C ILE A 332 -34.64 11.56 23.92
N SER A 333 -35.08 12.38 22.96
CA SER A 333 -35.83 13.60 23.22
C SER A 333 -37.18 13.33 23.90
N MET A 334 -37.86 12.24 23.54
CA MET A 334 -39.11 11.82 24.18
C MET A 334 -38.89 11.33 25.63
N MET A 335 -37.77 10.62 25.90
CA MET A 335 -37.39 10.23 27.26
C MET A 335 -36.94 11.41 28.12
N ALA A 336 -36.32 12.44 27.52
CA ALA A 336 -36.00 13.67 28.22
C ALA A 336 -37.27 14.46 28.58
N GLY A 337 -38.18 14.62 27.62
CA GLY A 337 -39.47 15.30 27.85
C GLY A 337 -40.33 14.63 28.93
N THR A 338 -40.32 13.30 29.03
CA THR A 338 -41.03 12.59 30.12
C THR A 338 -40.42 12.85 31.49
N LYS A 339 -39.11 13.05 31.62
CA LYS A 339 -38.48 13.47 32.90
C LYS A 339 -38.89 14.88 33.31
N ASP A 340 -38.99 15.80 32.36
CA ASP A 340 -39.45 17.16 32.63
C ASP A 340 -40.94 17.17 33.02
N VAL A 341 -41.76 16.33 32.40
CA VAL A 341 -43.17 16.13 32.77
C VAL A 341 -43.31 15.49 34.15
N ILE A 342 -42.55 14.44 34.48
CA ILE A 342 -42.55 13.80 35.82
C ILE A 342 -42.10 14.80 36.91
N LYS A 343 -41.12 15.64 36.60
CA LYS A 343 -40.65 16.72 37.48
C LYS A 343 -41.72 17.82 37.65
N SER A 344 -42.48 18.13 36.60
CA SER A 344 -43.57 19.12 36.63
C SER A 344 -44.84 18.61 37.31
N LEU A 345 -45.09 17.29 37.30
CA LEU A 345 -46.19 16.63 37.99
C LEU A 345 -45.95 16.47 39.50
N GLY A 346 -44.86 17.03 40.04
CA GLY A 346 -44.57 17.00 41.50
C GLY A 346 -44.24 15.62 42.07
N LEU A 347 -44.19 14.58 41.23
CA LEU A 347 -43.89 13.20 41.66
C LEU A 347 -42.40 12.96 42.00
N GLY A 348 -41.56 13.99 41.85
CA GLY A 348 -40.12 13.94 42.14
C GLY A 348 -39.69 14.52 43.49
N ALA A 349 -40.59 15.09 44.31
CA ALA A 349 -40.21 15.66 45.60
C ALA A 349 -41.40 15.75 46.57
N GLN A 350 -41.77 14.63 47.17
CA GLN A 350 -42.42 14.61 48.48
C GLN A 350 -41.49 13.94 49.50
N GLU A 351 -40.26 14.43 49.60
CA GLU A 351 -39.48 14.26 50.82
C GLU A 351 -39.84 15.44 51.73
N GLN A 352 -40.98 15.28 52.41
CA GLN A 352 -41.49 16.26 53.36
C GLN A 352 -40.44 16.53 54.43
N ALA A 353 -40.20 17.82 54.65
CA ALA A 353 -39.54 18.38 55.81
C ALA A 353 -40.08 17.73 57.10
N ALA A 354 -39.23 16.94 57.76
CA ALA A 354 -39.43 16.60 59.16
C ALA A 354 -39.38 17.91 59.99
N PRO A 355 -40.30 18.11 60.96
CA PRO A 355 -40.35 19.34 61.73
C PRO A 355 -39.09 19.45 62.60
N GLN A 356 -38.48 20.64 62.58
CA GLN A 356 -37.35 21.00 63.45
C GLN A 356 -37.75 20.78 64.92
N ARG A 357 -37.07 19.86 65.61
CA ARG A 357 -37.08 19.77 67.08
C ARG A 357 -36.19 20.89 67.66
N PRO A 358 -36.62 21.60 68.71
CA PRO A 358 -35.81 22.64 69.33
C PRO A 358 -34.61 22.05 70.05
N ALA A 359 -33.54 22.85 70.09
CA ALA A 359 -32.25 22.56 70.70
C ALA A 359 -32.37 22.11 72.18
N ALA A 360 -31.72 20.99 72.51
CA ALA A 360 -31.45 20.59 73.88
C ALA A 360 -29.93 20.62 74.15
N ALA A 361 -29.55 21.39 75.17
CA ALA A 361 -28.20 21.58 75.67
C ALA A 361 -27.63 20.30 76.35
N PRO A 362 -26.32 20.24 76.67
CA PRO A 362 -25.55 19.00 76.74
C PRO A 362 -25.71 18.26 78.07
N ARG A 363 -25.90 16.93 78.02
CA ARG A 363 -25.75 16.06 79.19
C ARG A 363 -24.45 15.26 79.09
N LYS A 364 -23.47 15.65 79.91
CA LYS A 364 -22.34 14.82 80.33
C LYS A 364 -22.88 13.58 81.05
N THR A 365 -22.58 12.38 80.55
CA THR A 365 -22.54 11.16 81.38
C THR A 365 -21.71 10.07 80.69
N ARG A 366 -20.46 9.94 81.17
CA ARG A 366 -19.71 8.71 81.46
C ARG A 366 -19.86 7.51 80.49
N ALA A 367 -18.78 7.24 79.76
CA ALA A 367 -18.49 5.91 79.22
C ALA A 367 -18.38 4.85 80.33
N PRO A 368 -18.81 3.61 80.10
CA PRO A 368 -18.18 2.43 80.66
C PRO A 368 -17.17 1.86 79.66
N GLN A 369 -15.92 1.79 80.10
CA GLN A 369 -14.89 0.97 79.49
C GLN A 369 -15.33 -0.51 79.56
N LEU A 370 -15.48 -1.19 78.43
CA LEU A 370 -15.43 -2.65 78.39
C LEU A 370 -14.12 -3.10 77.72
N SER A 371 -13.56 -4.13 78.32
CA SER A 371 -12.16 -4.53 78.31
C SER A 371 -11.75 -5.28 77.05
N LEU A 372 -10.45 -5.21 76.74
CA LEU A 372 -9.75 -5.90 75.64
C LEU A 372 -9.83 -7.45 75.68
N GLU A 373 -10.54 -8.02 76.64
CA GLU A 373 -10.76 -9.45 76.86
C GLU A 373 -12.01 -9.96 76.10
N GLU A 374 -13.05 -9.13 75.92
CA GLU A 374 -14.25 -9.52 75.14
C GLU A 374 -14.04 -9.44 73.62
N LEU A 375 -13.02 -8.72 73.16
CA LEU A 375 -12.62 -8.69 71.74
C LEU A 375 -11.71 -9.86 71.35
N LYS A 376 -11.14 -10.60 72.32
CA LYS A 376 -10.26 -11.75 72.06
C LYS A 376 -10.98 -13.10 71.96
N SER A 377 -12.25 -13.18 72.38
CA SER A 377 -13.07 -14.41 72.27
C SER A 377 -13.84 -14.54 70.94
N ARG A 378 -13.76 -13.55 70.04
CA ARG A 378 -14.40 -13.58 68.70
C ARG A 378 -13.43 -13.64 67.52
N ALA A 379 -12.13 -13.77 67.77
CA ALA A 379 -11.11 -13.91 66.73
C ALA A 379 -10.36 -15.24 66.88
N PHE A 380 -11.07 -16.37 66.79
CA PHE A 380 -10.43 -17.69 66.67
C PHE A 380 -11.41 -18.75 66.12
N ASN A 381 -11.58 -18.80 64.79
CA ASN A 381 -11.78 -20.02 63.98
C ASN A 381 -12.27 -19.66 62.57
N GLU A 382 -11.35 -19.45 61.64
CA GLU A 382 -11.59 -19.77 60.23
C GLU A 382 -10.36 -20.52 59.72
N ASP A 383 -10.42 -21.84 59.80
CA ASP A 383 -9.55 -22.74 59.07
C ASP A 383 -10.41 -23.57 58.11
N HIS A 384 -9.80 -23.91 56.97
CA HIS A 384 -10.21 -24.86 55.94
C HIS A 384 -10.98 -24.36 54.72
N GLY A 385 -10.21 -23.68 53.86
CA GLY A 385 -10.27 -23.96 52.44
C GLY A 385 -9.68 -25.33 52.09
N LYS A 386 -10.46 -26.17 51.40
CA LYS A 386 -9.98 -27.21 50.47
C LYS A 386 -11.12 -27.67 49.53
N LYS A 387 -10.83 -27.55 48.22
CA LYS A 387 -11.29 -28.36 47.08
C LYS A 387 -12.78 -28.32 46.69
N VAL A 388 -13.07 -27.77 45.50
CA VAL A 388 -13.36 -28.46 44.21
C VAL A 388 -13.39 -27.37 43.11
N THR A 389 -12.28 -27.14 42.39
CA THR A 389 -12.02 -27.50 40.95
C THR A 389 -12.57 -26.47 39.96
N GLY A 390 -11.85 -25.87 39.00
CA GLY A 390 -10.47 -25.98 38.53
C GLY A 390 -10.30 -25.18 37.22
N PHE A 391 -9.04 -24.91 36.84
CA PHE A 391 -8.56 -24.39 35.53
C PHE A 391 -8.93 -22.93 35.19
N ILE A 392 -8.04 -21.95 34.94
CA ILE A 392 -6.64 -21.95 34.53
C ILE A 392 -5.90 -20.80 35.24
N LYS A 393 -4.92 -21.21 36.02
CA LYS A 393 -3.75 -20.44 36.43
C LYS A 393 -2.71 -20.58 35.33
N GLN A 394 -2.23 -19.48 34.76
CA GLN A 394 -0.80 -19.23 34.52
C GLN A 394 -0.69 -17.92 33.75
N TYR A 395 -0.63 -16.80 34.48
CA TYR A 395 0.63 -16.12 34.82
C TYR A 395 1.33 -15.62 33.55
N GLY A 396 1.42 -14.32 33.30
CA GLY A 396 1.68 -13.26 34.29
C GLY A 396 3.11 -12.78 34.05
N ALA A 397 3.23 -11.64 33.40
CA ALA A 397 4.43 -10.82 33.45
C ALA A 397 4.64 -10.30 34.88
N PRO A 398 5.88 -10.00 35.28
CA PRO A 398 6.12 -9.00 36.31
C PRO A 398 6.76 -7.72 35.74
N SER A 399 6.06 -6.63 35.98
CA SER A 399 6.46 -5.31 36.49
C SER A 399 7.93 -5.18 36.94
N ALA A 400 8.69 -4.13 36.54
CA ALA A 400 8.79 -2.83 37.21
C ALA A 400 8.91 -2.96 38.75
N GLY A 401 9.90 -2.44 39.46
CA GLY A 401 10.97 -1.48 39.24
C GLY A 401 11.40 -0.99 40.64
N GLU A 402 12.57 -0.36 40.73
CA GLU A 402 12.96 0.59 41.78
C GLU A 402 13.88 0.14 42.96
N LYS A 403 15.17 0.49 42.76
CA LYS A 403 16.12 1.26 43.61
C LYS A 403 17.07 0.61 44.65
N SER A 404 18.31 1.13 44.54
CA SER A 404 19.38 1.32 45.54
C SER A 404 20.23 0.08 45.85
N GLY A 405 21.56 0.07 45.81
CA GLY A 405 22.62 1.06 45.57
C GLY A 405 23.97 0.31 45.62
N ASP A 406 25.07 1.03 45.39
CA ASP A 406 26.48 0.65 45.53
C ASP A 406 27.18 -0.11 44.38
N ALA A 407 28.25 0.52 43.89
CA ALA A 407 29.28 0.00 42.99
C ALA A 407 30.54 -0.39 43.82
N PRO A 408 31.71 -0.77 43.24
CA PRO A 408 32.06 -1.35 41.94
C PRO A 408 32.93 -2.64 42.07
N ALA A 409 33.10 -3.45 41.01
CA ALA A 409 34.34 -4.22 40.74
C ALA A 409 34.23 -5.06 39.45
N GLU A 410 35.24 -4.91 38.57
CA GLU A 410 35.99 -5.94 37.82
C GLU A 410 35.23 -7.25 37.44
N THR A 411 35.19 -7.76 36.20
CA THR A 411 36.33 -8.15 35.35
C THR A 411 35.76 -8.68 34.01
N GLU A 412 36.44 -8.33 32.92
CA GLU A 412 36.70 -8.95 31.58
C GLU A 412 36.22 -10.41 31.19
N PRO A 413 36.46 -10.95 29.95
CA PRO A 413 35.42 -11.20 28.94
C PRO A 413 35.32 -12.64 28.33
N GLN A 414 34.28 -12.88 27.50
CA GLN A 414 34.18 -13.86 26.37
C GLN A 414 34.24 -15.41 26.68
N PRO A 415 34.04 -16.36 25.71
CA PRO A 415 33.58 -16.30 24.30
C PRO A 415 32.54 -17.38 23.83
N ARG A 416 32.01 -17.16 22.61
CA ARG A 416 31.57 -18.08 21.52
C ARG A 416 31.34 -19.58 21.79
N LYS A 417 30.25 -20.11 21.22
CA LYS A 417 30.27 -21.38 20.44
C LYS A 417 29.27 -21.40 19.28
N LYS A 418 29.81 -21.70 18.09
CA LYS A 418 29.12 -22.06 16.85
C LYS A 418 28.35 -23.37 17.03
N LEU A 419 27.23 -23.56 16.31
CA LEU A 419 26.88 -24.86 15.74
C LEU A 419 25.96 -24.70 14.52
N GLN A 420 26.37 -25.40 13.47
CA GLN A 420 25.77 -25.51 12.14
C GLN A 420 24.52 -26.40 12.18
N GLY A 421 23.58 -26.19 11.26
CA GLY A 421 22.40 -27.05 11.14
C GLY A 421 21.70 -26.95 9.78
N LYS A 422 22.14 -27.80 8.85
CA LYS A 422 21.65 -28.15 7.51
C LYS A 422 20.15 -27.94 7.17
N VAL A 423 19.98 -27.43 5.95
CA VAL A 423 18.79 -27.46 5.08
C VAL A 423 18.46 -28.90 4.64
N LYS A 424 17.18 -29.27 4.64
CA LYS A 424 16.59 -30.35 3.83
C LYS A 424 15.27 -29.86 3.22
N PHE A 425 15.22 -29.75 1.90
CA PHE A 425 13.98 -29.61 1.12
C PHE A 425 13.45 -31.02 0.82
N GLY A 426 12.20 -31.29 1.21
CA GLY A 426 11.46 -32.50 0.87
C GLY A 426 10.59 -32.29 -0.37
N SER A 427 10.65 -33.26 -1.26
CA SER A 427 9.91 -33.36 -2.52
C SER A 427 8.63 -34.19 -2.40
N SER A 428 7.60 -33.75 -3.13
CA SER A 428 6.62 -34.55 -3.89
C SER A 428 5.38 -35.20 -3.22
N SER A 429 4.34 -35.30 -4.07
CA SER A 429 3.01 -35.93 -3.94
C SER A 429 1.93 -35.10 -3.21
N SER A 430 0.67 -35.00 -3.66
CA SER A 430 -0.07 -35.66 -4.74
C SER A 430 -1.39 -34.91 -4.99
N ILE A 431 -1.94 -35.09 -6.19
CA ILE A 431 -3.17 -34.53 -6.75
C ILE A 431 -4.38 -35.34 -6.27
N GLN A 432 -5.50 -34.69 -5.91
CA GLN A 432 -6.86 -35.16 -6.23
C GLN A 432 -7.83 -33.97 -6.39
N PRO A 433 -8.77 -34.01 -7.37
CA PRO A 433 -9.81 -33.01 -7.56
C PRO A 433 -11.14 -33.44 -6.93
N THR A 434 -11.86 -32.51 -6.30
CA THR A 434 -13.23 -32.73 -5.84
C THR A 434 -14.22 -32.02 -6.77
N ASN A 435 -14.97 -32.83 -7.50
CA ASN A 435 -16.13 -32.49 -8.29
C ASN A 435 -17.38 -32.75 -7.43
N ILE A 436 -18.22 -31.75 -7.19
CA ILE A 436 -19.63 -31.94 -6.78
C ILE A 436 -20.44 -30.83 -7.45
N GLY A 437 -21.29 -31.23 -8.41
CA GLY A 437 -22.39 -30.43 -8.91
C GLY A 437 -23.69 -30.80 -8.20
N ASN A 438 -24.56 -29.81 -8.01
CA ASN A 438 -25.91 -29.78 -8.55
C ASN A 438 -26.40 -28.32 -8.59
#